data_AF-A0A0M9G499-F1
#
_entry.id   AF-A0A0M9G499-F1
#
_cell.length_a   1.000
_cell.length_b   1.000
_cell.length_c   1.000
_cell.angle_alpha   90.00
_cell.angle_beta   90.00
_cell.angle_gamma   90.00
#
_symmetry.space_group_name_H-M   'P 1'
#
loop_
_entity.id
_entity.type
_entity.pdbx_description
1 polymer ?
#
loop_
_entity_poly.entity_id
_entity_poly.type
_entity_poly.pdbx_seq_one_letter_code
_entity_poly.pdbx_strand_id
1 'polypeptide(L)'
;MSLCECVVDPNILLLPAVLIFLYLGGLVVSIINTADFFQKRKDIYPSALIAAHLSFCVIGGVAFFCVSSVLWLWSAKYSFTHAERMWRLCVGLWFVFFFKDLPLVILETHAYFQVGWQHGNFMDASFILQVIFFVPSSLATSATISWYAAGFLERQFGDPLQVAVQGKGSPRRVPPEVAVQLAAASVPRRPPLPLQEMRYSTAHPPRLSLTPRPYIRTNVQEIPHEPLSASAPTNYVVAEYNDDFVPNQGGVRIHFPGNALRLVESEEDTAVYPAVI
;
A
#
# COMPACT_ATOMS: atom_id res chain seq x y z
N MET A 1 -20.56 -0.21 32.64
CA MET A 1 -19.92 -1.46 32.18
C MET A 1 -20.07 -1.56 30.65
N SER A 2 -19.30 -0.77 29.90
CA SER A 2 -19.34 -0.76 28.41
C SER A 2 -17.90 -0.67 27.83
N LEU A 3 -16.88 -1.00 28.64
CA LEU A 3 -15.48 -1.09 28.19
C LEU A 3 -15.08 -2.51 27.77
N CYS A 4 -15.90 -3.52 28.11
CA CYS A 4 -15.68 -4.92 27.73
C CYS A 4 -16.51 -5.36 26.50
N GLU A 5 -17.37 -4.53 25.93
CA GLU A 5 -18.02 -4.83 24.64
C GLU A 5 -17.28 -4.19 23.45
N CYS A 6 -16.31 -3.31 23.71
CA CYS A 6 -15.18 -3.08 22.80
C CYS A 6 -14.18 -4.26 22.87
N VAL A 7 -14.68 -5.50 23.04
CA VAL A 7 -13.94 -6.71 22.69
C VAL A 7 -13.88 -6.73 21.18
N VAL A 8 -12.85 -6.01 20.74
CA VAL A 8 -12.21 -6.05 19.44
C VAL A 8 -12.49 -7.38 18.75
N ASP A 9 -12.99 -7.31 17.52
CA ASP A 9 -13.11 -8.49 16.66
C ASP A 9 -11.85 -9.35 16.84
N PRO A 10 -11.97 -10.59 17.34
CA PRO A 10 -10.80 -11.41 17.67
C PRO A 10 -9.87 -11.58 16.46
N ASN A 11 -10.44 -11.49 15.26
CA ASN A 11 -9.74 -11.53 13.98
C ASN A 11 -8.77 -10.35 13.76
N ILE A 12 -9.04 -9.18 14.35
CA ILE A 12 -8.23 -7.96 14.16
C ILE A 12 -6.97 -7.97 15.04
N LEU A 13 -7.06 -8.50 16.26
CA LEU A 13 -5.92 -8.56 17.19
C LEU A 13 -5.03 -9.77 16.98
N LEU A 14 -5.55 -10.84 16.37
CA LEU A 14 -4.84 -12.10 16.23
C LEU A 14 -3.48 -11.91 15.54
N LEU A 15 -3.46 -11.21 14.39
CA LEU A 15 -2.23 -11.03 13.61
C LEU A 15 -1.14 -10.25 14.38
N PRO A 16 -1.40 -9.04 14.92
CA PRO A 16 -0.44 -8.33 15.78
C PRO A 16 0.04 -9.16 16.97
N ALA A 17 -0.87 -9.86 17.67
CA ALA A 17 -0.51 -10.66 18.83
C ALA A 17 0.41 -11.83 18.43
N VAL A 18 0.06 -12.58 17.38
CA VAL A 18 0.88 -13.67 16.85
C VAL A 18 2.27 -13.18 16.46
N LEU A 19 2.37 -12.02 15.79
CA LEU A 19 3.67 -11.41 15.46
C LEU A 19 4.49 -11.12 16.72
N ILE A 20 3.89 -10.50 17.74
CA ILE A 20 4.58 -10.20 19.02
C ILE A 20 5.10 -11.49 19.67
N PHE A 21 4.26 -12.52 19.80
CA PHE A 21 4.65 -13.78 20.43
C PHE A 21 5.73 -14.50 19.65
N LEU A 22 5.61 -14.59 18.32
CA LEU A 22 6.59 -15.24 17.47
C LEU A 22 7.95 -14.52 17.54
N TYR A 23 7.97 -13.20 17.42
CA TYR A 23 9.22 -12.44 17.47
C TYR A 23 9.86 -12.42 18.86
N LEU A 24 9.06 -12.42 19.92
CA LEU A 24 9.57 -12.59 21.28
C LEU A 24 10.23 -13.96 21.45
N GLY A 25 9.59 -15.04 20.97
CA GLY A 25 10.14 -16.38 20.99
C GLY A 25 11.44 -16.48 20.19
N GLY A 26 11.46 -15.94 18.97
CA GLY A 26 12.66 -15.90 18.13
C GLY A 26 13.81 -15.14 18.80
N LEU A 27 13.54 -14.02 19.47
CA LEU A 27 14.54 -13.26 20.20
C LEU A 27 15.13 -14.03 21.38
N VAL A 28 14.29 -14.73 22.16
CA VAL A 28 14.75 -15.59 23.25
C VAL A 28 15.65 -16.70 22.71
N VAL A 29 15.27 -17.33 21.61
CA VAL A 29 16.09 -18.37 20.95
C VAL A 29 17.44 -17.81 20.51
N SER A 30 17.50 -16.63 19.90
CA SER A 30 18.77 -15.99 19.49
C SER A 30 19.68 -15.65 20.68
N ILE A 31 19.10 -15.21 21.81
CA ILE A 31 19.87 -14.95 23.04
C ILE A 31 20.42 -16.26 23.62
N ILE A 32 19.60 -17.31 23.70
CA ILE A 32 20.04 -18.63 24.15
C ILE A 32 21.13 -19.17 23.21
N ASN A 33 21.00 -19.00 21.90
CA ASN A 33 22.02 -19.41 20.93
C ASN A 33 23.36 -18.70 21.19
N THR A 34 23.30 -17.41 21.52
CA THR A 34 24.50 -16.65 21.90
C THR A 34 25.15 -17.22 23.17
N ALA A 35 24.35 -17.46 24.21
CA ALA A 35 24.84 -17.92 25.51
C ALA A 35 25.33 -19.37 25.49
N ASP A 36 24.66 -20.25 24.74
CA ASP A 36 24.96 -21.66 24.72
C ASP A 36 26.00 -22.03 23.66
N PHE A 37 25.88 -21.50 22.45
CA PHE A 37 26.73 -21.92 21.34
C PHE A 37 27.95 -21.00 21.14
N PHE A 38 27.71 -19.71 20.92
CA PHE A 38 28.79 -18.75 20.65
C PHE A 38 29.75 -18.57 21.83
N GLN A 39 29.22 -18.46 23.06
CA GLN A 39 30.05 -18.29 24.26
C GLN A 39 30.82 -19.55 24.67
N LYS A 40 30.34 -20.76 24.33
CA LYS A 40 31.08 -22.00 24.62
C LYS A 40 32.18 -22.30 23.60
N ARG A 41 32.06 -21.78 22.38
CA ARG A 41 33.02 -21.98 21.27
C ARG A 41 33.89 -20.75 21.00
N LYS A 42 34.43 -20.14 22.07
CA LYS A 42 35.34 -18.98 21.98
C LYS A 42 36.69 -19.30 21.32
N ASP A 43 37.05 -20.57 21.29
CA ASP A 43 38.21 -21.11 20.60
C ASP A 43 38.05 -21.09 19.08
N ILE A 44 36.82 -21.22 18.59
CA ILE A 44 36.50 -21.27 17.15
C ILE A 44 36.12 -19.89 16.63
N TYR A 45 35.29 -19.15 17.37
CA TYR A 45 34.74 -17.88 16.90
C TYR A 45 35.55 -16.68 17.41
N PRO A 46 35.87 -15.71 16.53
CA PRO A 46 36.53 -14.49 16.96
C PRO A 46 35.62 -13.72 17.93
N SER A 47 36.21 -13.14 18.99
CA SER A 47 35.47 -12.41 20.01
C SER A 47 34.59 -11.28 19.44
N ALA A 48 35.02 -10.67 18.33
CA ALA A 48 34.26 -9.66 17.61
C ALA A 48 32.94 -10.18 17.05
N LEU A 49 32.90 -11.42 16.55
CA LEU A 49 31.68 -12.01 15.98
C LEU A 49 30.68 -12.35 17.09
N ILE A 50 31.15 -12.89 18.22
CA ILE A 50 30.31 -13.16 19.40
C ILE A 50 29.72 -11.85 19.94
N ALA A 51 30.55 -10.81 20.05
CA ALA A 51 30.11 -9.49 20.51
C ALA A 51 29.12 -8.85 19.53
N ALA A 52 29.34 -8.96 18.22
CA ALA A 52 28.41 -8.47 17.21
C ALA A 52 27.06 -9.18 17.30
N HIS A 53 27.05 -10.51 17.40
CA HIS A 53 25.82 -11.30 17.53
C HIS A 53 25.02 -10.87 18.77
N LEU A 54 25.67 -10.78 19.93
CA LEU A 54 25.03 -10.30 21.16
C LEU A 54 24.49 -8.87 21.01
N SER A 55 25.27 -7.98 20.38
CA SER A 55 24.87 -6.59 20.16
C SER A 55 23.62 -6.50 19.30
N PHE A 56 23.52 -7.28 18.22
CA PHE A 56 22.32 -7.31 17.38
C PHE A 56 21.13 -8.00 18.05
N CYS A 57 21.33 -8.95 18.95
CA CYS A 57 20.24 -9.44 19.81
C CYS A 57 19.68 -8.32 20.69
N VAL A 58 20.54 -7.50 21.31
CA VAL A 58 20.12 -6.38 22.15
C VAL A 58 19.47 -5.26 21.32
N ILE A 59 20.11 -4.82 20.25
CA ILE A 59 19.59 -3.78 19.35
C ILE A 59 18.26 -4.22 18.74
N GLY A 60 18.19 -5.45 18.24
CA GLY A 60 16.96 -6.04 17.72
C GLY A 60 15.85 -6.13 18.77
N GLY A 61 16.19 -6.45 20.02
CA GLY A 61 15.25 -6.45 21.14
C GLY A 61 14.70 -5.07 21.47
N VAL A 62 15.58 -4.05 21.51
CA VAL A 62 15.15 -2.66 21.72
C VAL A 62 14.26 -2.20 20.57
N ALA A 63 14.64 -2.46 19.32
CA ALA A 63 13.82 -2.12 18.15
C ALA A 63 12.44 -2.82 18.21
N PHE A 64 12.41 -4.09 18.60
CA PHE A 64 11.17 -4.86 18.76
C PHE A 64 10.26 -4.30 19.86
N PHE A 65 10.77 -4.10 21.08
CA PHE A 65 9.96 -3.65 22.23
C PHE A 65 9.56 -2.18 22.12
N CYS A 66 10.44 -1.30 21.63
CA CYS A 66 10.17 0.13 21.60
C CYS A 66 9.43 0.58 20.34
N VAL A 67 9.61 -0.11 19.20
CA VAL A 67 9.08 0.33 17.91
C VAL A 67 8.09 -0.67 17.34
N SER A 68 8.52 -1.90 17.04
CA SER A 68 7.71 -2.83 16.26
C SER A 68 6.45 -3.29 17.01
N SER A 69 6.58 -3.72 18.27
CA SER A 69 5.43 -4.15 19.08
C SER A 69 4.44 -3.00 19.32
N VAL A 70 4.94 -1.78 19.55
CA VAL A 70 4.12 -0.58 19.69
C VAL A 70 3.36 -0.30 18.40
N LEU A 71 4.03 -0.33 17.24
CA LEU A 71 3.39 -0.13 15.93
C LEU A 71 2.36 -1.21 15.62
N TRP A 72 2.61 -2.47 15.98
CA TRP A 72 1.67 -3.57 15.76
C TRP A 72 0.43 -3.44 16.65
N LEU A 73 0.59 -3.13 17.94
CA LEU A 73 -0.54 -2.83 18.83
C LEU A 73 -1.30 -1.58 18.39
N TRP A 74 -0.59 -0.54 17.96
CA TRP A 74 -1.17 0.67 17.42
C TRP A 74 -2.00 0.34 16.16
N SER A 75 -1.45 -0.47 15.25
CA SER A 75 -2.14 -0.87 14.03
C SER A 75 -3.49 -1.56 14.31
N ALA A 76 -3.57 -2.32 15.41
CA ALA A 76 -4.80 -2.98 15.83
C ALA A 76 -5.83 -1.99 16.38
N LYS A 77 -5.38 -1.08 17.25
CA LYS A 77 -6.27 -0.21 18.05
C LYS A 77 -6.73 1.07 17.37
N TYR A 78 -5.86 1.72 16.58
CA TYR A 78 -6.13 3.07 16.07
C TYR A 78 -6.07 3.18 14.54
N SER A 79 -6.21 2.09 13.80
CA SER A 79 -6.28 2.16 12.34
C SER A 79 -7.73 2.16 11.90
N PHE A 80 -8.15 3.23 11.21
CA PHE A 80 -9.52 3.37 10.73
C PHE A 80 -9.72 2.66 9.38
N THR A 81 -8.64 2.52 8.61
CA THR A 81 -8.66 1.84 7.31
C THR A 81 -7.75 0.61 7.29
N HIS A 82 -8.08 -0.36 6.44
CA HIS A 82 -7.24 -1.54 6.21
C HIS A 82 -5.84 -1.16 5.71
N ALA A 83 -5.75 -0.15 4.84
CA ALA A 83 -4.49 0.33 4.30
C ALA A 83 -3.57 0.92 5.37
N GLU A 84 -4.10 1.75 6.28
CA GLU A 84 -3.34 2.29 7.42
C GLU A 84 -2.84 1.20 8.35
N ARG A 85 -3.68 0.18 8.61
CA ARG A 85 -3.30 -0.97 9.44
C ARG A 85 -2.12 -1.72 8.82
N MET A 86 -2.24 -2.09 7.55
CA MET A 86 -1.18 -2.80 6.83
C MET A 86 0.10 -1.98 6.75
N TRP A 87 -0.01 -0.67 6.50
CA TRP A 87 1.15 0.22 6.48
C TRP A 87 1.89 0.21 7.82
N ARG A 88 1.19 0.38 8.94
CA ARG A 88 1.81 0.35 10.29
C ARG A 88 2.42 -1.02 10.62
N LEU A 89 1.78 -2.11 10.20
CA LEU A 89 2.33 -3.46 10.34
C LEU A 89 3.64 -3.63 9.56
N CYS A 90 3.66 -3.20 8.28
CA CYS A 90 4.84 -3.24 7.44
C CYS A 90 5.98 -2.39 7.99
N VAL A 91 5.71 -1.17 8.49
CA VAL A 91 6.74 -0.33 9.11
C VAL A 91 7.32 -1.03 10.34
N GLY A 92 6.49 -1.60 11.22
CA GLY A 92 6.99 -2.37 12.35
C GLY A 92 7.84 -3.57 11.92
N LEU A 93 7.48 -4.24 10.83
CA LEU A 93 8.24 -5.35 10.26
C LEU A 93 9.58 -4.90 9.68
N TRP A 94 9.65 -3.74 9.00
CA TRP A 94 10.90 -3.17 8.51
C TRP A 94 11.92 -2.94 9.63
N PHE A 95 11.46 -2.43 10.78
CA PHE A 95 12.34 -2.25 11.94
C PHE A 95 12.93 -3.58 12.41
N VAL A 96 12.13 -4.64 12.52
CA VAL A 96 12.68 -5.94 12.93
C VAL A 96 13.58 -6.53 11.83
N PHE A 97 13.23 -6.36 10.57
CA PHE A 97 14.02 -6.83 9.44
C PHE A 97 15.44 -6.25 9.47
N PHE A 98 15.58 -4.92 9.55
CA PHE A 98 16.89 -4.25 9.50
C PHE A 98 17.71 -4.40 10.78
N PHE A 99 17.06 -4.37 11.96
CA PHE A 99 17.79 -4.34 13.23
C PHE A 99 17.95 -5.72 13.88
N LYS A 100 17.18 -6.73 13.45
CA LYS A 100 17.26 -8.10 13.96
C LYS A 100 17.51 -9.11 12.84
N ASP A 101 16.60 -9.26 11.89
CA ASP A 101 16.58 -10.45 11.04
C ASP A 101 17.75 -10.52 10.07
N LEU A 102 18.00 -9.42 9.36
CA LEU A 102 19.09 -9.29 8.39
C LEU A 102 20.46 -9.47 9.06
N PRO A 103 20.84 -8.70 10.11
CA PRO A 103 22.15 -8.84 10.71
C PRO A 103 22.36 -10.21 11.37
N LEU A 104 21.34 -10.78 12.04
CA LEU A 104 21.47 -12.10 12.65
C LEU A 104 21.58 -13.21 11.60
N VAL A 105 20.80 -13.18 10.51
CA VAL A 105 20.97 -14.13 9.40
C VAL A 105 22.39 -14.07 8.85
N ILE A 106 22.94 -12.87 8.61
CA ILE A 106 24.29 -12.74 8.06
C ILE A 106 25.33 -13.32 9.01
N LEU A 107 25.23 -13.01 10.30
CA LEU A 107 26.16 -13.50 11.32
C LEU A 107 26.07 -15.01 11.52
N GLU A 108 24.86 -15.56 11.63
CA GLU A 108 24.67 -17.01 11.78
C GLU A 108 25.08 -17.74 10.51
N THR A 109 24.76 -17.22 9.31
CA THR A 109 25.24 -17.78 8.03
C THR A 109 26.76 -17.80 7.97
N HIS A 110 27.42 -16.72 8.39
CA HIS A 110 28.87 -16.66 8.44
C HIS A 110 29.45 -17.67 9.45
N ALA A 111 28.88 -17.76 10.66
CA ALA A 111 29.28 -18.75 11.66
C ALA A 111 29.05 -20.19 11.17
N TYR A 112 27.98 -20.40 10.40
CA TYR A 112 27.60 -21.66 9.82
C TYR A 112 28.58 -22.10 8.71
N PHE A 113 29.06 -21.18 7.87
CA PHE A 113 30.13 -21.45 6.90
C PHE A 113 31.47 -21.84 7.55
N GLN A 114 31.75 -21.40 8.78
CA GLN A 114 33.00 -21.73 9.47
C GLN A 114 33.00 -23.13 10.07
N VAL A 115 31.86 -23.60 10.59
CA VAL A 115 31.78 -24.84 11.37
C VAL A 115 31.09 -25.98 10.61
N GLY A 116 30.25 -25.66 9.62
CA GLY A 116 29.46 -26.62 8.84
C GLY A 116 28.26 -27.19 9.60
N TRP A 117 27.50 -28.07 8.92
CA TRP A 117 26.32 -28.73 9.49
C TRP A 117 26.76 -29.73 10.57
N GLN A 118 26.36 -29.52 11.83
CA GLN A 118 26.65 -30.43 12.93
C GLN A 118 25.34 -30.99 13.51
N HIS A 119 24.84 -32.04 12.84
CA HIS A 119 23.56 -32.69 13.13
C HIS A 119 23.24 -32.78 14.62
N GLY A 120 22.15 -32.12 15.03
CA GLY A 120 21.61 -32.20 16.39
C GLY A 120 22.04 -31.06 17.32
N ASN A 121 22.80 -30.08 16.82
CA ASN A 121 23.17 -28.90 17.61
C ASN A 121 22.04 -27.86 17.67
N PHE A 122 21.93 -27.16 18.79
CA PHE A 122 20.99 -26.06 18.97
C PHE A 122 21.17 -24.93 17.94
N MET A 123 22.41 -24.73 17.46
CA MET A 123 22.74 -23.77 16.39
C MET A 123 21.98 -24.07 15.09
N ASP A 124 21.86 -25.34 14.69
CA ASP A 124 21.16 -25.70 13.46
C ASP A 124 19.67 -25.33 13.57
N ALA A 125 19.07 -25.60 14.73
CA ALA A 125 17.68 -25.25 15.01
C ALA A 125 17.46 -23.73 15.07
N SER A 126 18.37 -22.98 15.70
CA SER A 126 18.29 -21.51 15.76
C SER A 126 18.45 -20.91 14.37
N PHE A 127 19.37 -21.42 13.56
CA PHE A 127 19.59 -20.97 12.19
C PHE A 127 18.38 -21.22 11.30
N ILE A 128 17.79 -22.43 11.34
CA ILE A 128 16.55 -22.73 10.60
C ILE A 128 15.44 -21.77 11.02
N LEU A 129 15.27 -21.55 12.33
CA LEU A 129 14.25 -20.63 12.85
C LEU A 129 14.50 -19.20 12.35
N GLN A 130 15.76 -18.76 12.33
CA GLN A 130 16.16 -17.44 11.86
C GLN A 130 15.90 -17.27 10.36
N VAL A 131 16.11 -18.32 9.54
CA VAL A 131 15.72 -18.35 8.12
C VAL A 131 14.20 -18.30 7.94
N ILE A 132 13.44 -19.02 8.77
CA ILE A 132 11.96 -18.98 8.76
C ILE A 132 11.43 -17.58 9.08
N PHE A 133 12.08 -16.82 9.96
CA PHE A 133 11.73 -15.42 10.20
C PHE A 133 12.18 -14.50 9.06
N PHE A 134 13.39 -14.73 8.55
CA PHE A 134 13.97 -13.90 7.51
C PHE A 134 13.20 -13.94 6.18
N VAL A 135 12.75 -15.11 5.73
CA VAL A 135 12.09 -15.24 4.41
C VAL A 135 10.79 -14.44 4.32
N PRO A 136 9.80 -14.59 5.22
CA PRO A 136 8.58 -13.79 5.21
C PRO A 136 8.87 -12.30 5.43
N SER A 137 9.80 -11.96 6.32
CA SER A 137 10.19 -10.59 6.63
C SER A 137 10.81 -9.90 5.41
N SER A 138 11.66 -10.61 4.66
CA SER A 138 12.25 -10.19 3.39
C SER A 138 11.20 -10.02 2.29
N LEU A 139 10.31 -11.01 2.11
CA LEU A 139 9.23 -10.95 1.12
C LEU A 139 8.32 -9.76 1.38
N ALA A 140 7.86 -9.57 2.61
CA ALA A 140 7.02 -8.45 2.99
C ALA A 140 7.73 -7.10 2.80
N THR A 141 9.01 -7.01 3.16
CA THR A 141 9.82 -5.81 2.95
C THR A 141 9.97 -5.50 1.46
N SER A 142 10.30 -6.50 0.63
CA SER A 142 10.40 -6.34 -0.83
C SER A 142 9.07 -5.98 -1.48
N ALA A 143 7.95 -6.58 -1.04
CA ALA A 143 6.63 -6.28 -1.57
C ALA A 143 6.25 -4.84 -1.26
N THR A 144 6.55 -4.37 -0.05
CA THR A 144 6.31 -2.98 0.35
C THR A 144 7.17 -2.03 -0.47
N ILE A 145 8.46 -2.32 -0.67
CA ILE A 145 9.36 -1.49 -1.50
C ILE A 145 8.86 -1.45 -2.96
N SER A 146 8.50 -2.59 -3.54
CA SER A 146 7.96 -2.69 -4.90
C SER A 146 6.66 -1.89 -5.04
N TRP A 147 5.79 -1.91 -4.03
CA TRP A 147 4.58 -1.08 -4.00
C TRP A 147 4.90 0.42 -4.04
N TYR A 148 5.88 0.86 -3.25
CA TYR A 148 6.34 2.26 -3.28
C TYR A 148 6.97 2.63 -4.62
N ALA A 149 7.80 1.76 -5.17
CA ALA A 149 8.43 1.98 -6.47
C ALA A 149 7.39 2.07 -7.60
N ALA A 150 6.39 1.20 -7.59
CA ALA A 150 5.28 1.23 -8.55
C ALA A 150 4.50 2.55 -8.44
N GLY A 151 4.11 2.96 -7.23
CA GLY A 151 3.40 4.22 -7.03
C GLY A 151 4.23 5.46 -7.38
N PHE A 152 5.56 5.40 -7.20
CA PHE A 152 6.45 6.46 -7.64
C PHE A 152 6.54 6.54 -9.17
N LEU A 153 6.72 5.39 -9.85
CA LEU A 153 6.79 5.32 -11.31
C LEU A 153 5.48 5.78 -11.95
N GLU A 154 4.33 5.42 -11.39
CA GLU A 154 3.03 5.87 -11.85
C GLU A 154 2.89 7.40 -11.74
N ARG A 155 3.39 8.02 -10.67
CA ARG A 155 3.35 9.48 -10.53
C ARG A 155 4.26 10.22 -11.49
N GLN A 156 5.38 9.62 -11.88
CA GLN A 156 6.38 10.25 -12.76
C GLN A 156 6.09 10.02 -14.25
N PHE A 157 5.58 8.83 -14.59
CA PHE A 157 5.44 8.38 -15.97
C PHE A 157 4.00 8.00 -16.35
N GLY A 158 3.08 7.96 -15.39
CA GLY A 158 1.68 7.67 -15.65
C GLY A 158 1.03 8.80 -16.46
N ASP A 159 0.21 8.41 -17.43
CA ASP A 159 -0.64 9.37 -18.14
C ASP A 159 -1.54 10.05 -17.10
N PRO A 160 -1.48 11.39 -16.93
CA PRO A 160 -2.24 12.10 -15.91
C PRO A 160 -3.75 11.80 -16.00
N LEU A 161 -4.24 11.42 -17.18
CA LEU A 161 -5.63 11.04 -17.42
C LEU A 161 -5.98 9.67 -16.79
N GLN A 162 -5.06 8.71 -16.81
CA GLN A 162 -5.26 7.40 -16.16
C GLN A 162 -5.14 7.49 -14.63
N VAL A 163 -4.20 8.30 -14.13
CA VAL A 163 -4.02 8.54 -12.69
C VAL A 163 -5.22 9.26 -12.09
N ALA A 164 -5.81 10.22 -12.82
CA ALA A 164 -7.03 10.92 -12.39
C ALA A 164 -8.27 10.00 -12.33
N VAL A 165 -8.32 8.97 -13.18
CA VAL A 165 -9.41 7.98 -13.20
C VAL A 165 -9.24 6.93 -12.10
N GLN A 166 -8.03 6.44 -11.83
CA GLN A 166 -7.78 5.48 -10.74
C GLN A 166 -7.84 6.09 -9.34
N GLY A 167 -7.39 7.33 -9.16
CA GLY A 167 -7.45 8.03 -7.86
C GLY A 167 -8.87 8.30 -7.36
N LYS A 168 -9.89 8.14 -8.22
CA LYS A 168 -11.31 8.32 -7.90
C LYS A 168 -12.07 7.00 -7.72
N GLY A 169 -11.42 6.02 -7.09
CA GLY A 169 -12.06 4.78 -6.58
C GLY A 169 -13.15 4.97 -5.51
N SER A 170 -13.67 6.18 -5.32
CA SER A 170 -15.04 6.39 -4.84
C SER A 170 -15.85 6.97 -6.01
N PRO A 171 -16.79 6.21 -6.61
CA PRO A 171 -17.61 6.67 -7.74
C PRO A 171 -18.56 7.84 -7.40
N ARG A 172 -18.37 8.54 -6.28
CA ARG A 172 -19.38 9.43 -5.70
C ARG A 172 -19.17 10.92 -5.89
N ARG A 173 -18.19 11.43 -6.65
CA ARG A 173 -18.12 12.85 -7.06
C ARG A 173 -16.95 13.08 -8.04
N VAL A 174 -17.13 12.71 -9.30
CA VAL A 174 -16.47 13.46 -10.37
C VAL A 174 -17.37 14.68 -10.58
N PRO A 175 -16.91 15.92 -10.38
CA PRO A 175 -17.70 17.10 -10.71
C PRO A 175 -18.15 16.99 -12.17
N PRO A 176 -19.43 17.27 -12.48
CA PRO A 176 -19.97 17.09 -13.83
C PRO A 176 -19.14 17.82 -14.89
N GLU A 177 -18.51 18.95 -14.53
CA GLU A 177 -17.60 19.71 -15.38
C GLU A 177 -16.37 18.93 -15.82
N VAL A 178 -15.77 18.14 -14.93
CA VAL A 178 -14.60 17.31 -15.24
C VAL A 178 -15.01 16.12 -16.11
N ALA A 179 -16.20 15.56 -15.87
CA ALA A 179 -16.74 14.50 -16.72
C ALA A 179 -17.03 15.00 -18.14
N VAL A 180 -17.54 16.23 -18.29
CA VAL A 180 -17.78 16.86 -19.59
C VAL A 180 -16.47 17.19 -20.30
N GLN A 181 -15.45 17.67 -19.59
CA GLN A 181 -14.13 17.93 -20.17
C GLN A 181 -13.42 16.63 -20.63
N LEU A 182 -13.50 15.56 -19.84
CA LEU A 182 -12.98 14.25 -20.26
C LEU A 182 -13.77 13.67 -21.43
N ALA A 183 -15.10 13.78 -21.42
CA ALA A 183 -15.94 13.35 -22.53
C ALA A 183 -15.60 14.12 -23.82
N ALA A 184 -15.45 15.45 -23.73
CA ALA A 184 -15.08 16.30 -24.86
C ALA A 184 -13.66 16.03 -25.38
N ALA A 185 -12.72 15.70 -24.49
CA ALA A 185 -11.35 15.33 -24.86
C ALA A 185 -11.27 13.91 -25.48
N SER A 186 -12.19 13.02 -25.12
CA SER A 186 -12.24 11.64 -25.62
C SER A 186 -12.90 11.49 -27.00
N VAL A 187 -13.54 12.55 -27.52
CA VAL A 187 -14.05 12.55 -28.90
C VAL A 187 -12.85 12.55 -29.85
N PRO A 188 -12.65 11.49 -30.66
CA PRO A 188 -11.55 11.45 -31.60
C PRO A 188 -11.74 12.55 -32.65
N ARG A 189 -10.99 13.65 -32.51
CA ARG A 189 -10.97 14.74 -33.52
C ARG A 189 -10.31 14.34 -34.83
N ARG A 190 -9.84 13.09 -34.97
CA ARG A 190 -9.38 12.57 -36.25
C ARG A 190 -10.48 11.72 -36.86
N PRO A 191 -10.96 12.07 -38.07
CA PRO A 191 -11.81 11.15 -38.82
C PRO A 191 -11.07 9.82 -38.94
N PRO A 192 -11.79 8.67 -38.87
CA PRO A 192 -11.16 7.38 -39.11
C PRO A 192 -10.45 7.47 -40.45
N LEU A 193 -9.12 7.30 -40.43
CA LEU A 193 -8.38 7.12 -41.66
C LEU A 193 -9.05 5.96 -42.39
N PRO A 194 -9.38 6.10 -43.68
CA PRO A 194 -9.95 5.00 -44.44
C PRO A 194 -9.01 3.81 -44.27
N LEU A 195 -9.58 2.66 -43.91
CA LEU A 195 -8.90 1.38 -43.85
C LEU A 195 -8.25 1.14 -45.22
N GLN A 196 -7.00 1.57 -45.35
CA GLN A 196 -6.18 1.25 -46.50
C GLN A 196 -5.83 -0.23 -46.29
N GLU A 197 -6.49 -1.11 -47.06
CA GLU A 197 -6.17 -2.53 -47.13
C GLU A 197 -4.66 -2.66 -47.35
N MET A 198 -3.91 -2.97 -46.29
CA MET A 198 -2.54 -3.44 -46.40
C MET A 198 -2.61 -4.82 -47.03
N ARG A 199 -2.55 -4.87 -48.36
CA ARG A 199 -2.14 -6.07 -49.07
C ARG A 199 -0.70 -6.36 -48.65
N TYR A 200 -0.55 -7.26 -47.68
CA TYR A 200 0.74 -7.86 -47.38
C TYR A 200 1.18 -8.67 -48.61
N SER A 201 2.05 -8.08 -49.43
CA SER A 201 2.82 -8.84 -50.42
C SER A 201 3.84 -9.66 -49.64
N THR A 202 3.64 -10.98 -49.58
CA THR A 202 4.49 -11.97 -48.90
C THR A 202 5.86 -12.16 -49.55
N ALA A 203 6.23 -11.37 -50.57
CA ALA A 203 7.43 -11.64 -51.34
C ALA A 203 8.72 -11.13 -50.71
N HIS A 204 8.75 -10.00 -49.98
CA HIS A 204 10.00 -9.42 -49.49
C HIS A 204 9.91 -8.79 -48.09
N PRO A 205 10.78 -9.17 -47.14
CA PRO A 205 10.87 -8.49 -45.84
C PRO A 205 11.45 -7.08 -46.03
N PRO A 206 10.90 -6.05 -45.33
CA PRO A 206 11.39 -4.69 -45.43
C PRO A 206 12.75 -4.56 -44.73
N ARG A 207 13.78 -4.14 -45.48
CA ARG A 207 15.04 -3.67 -44.90
C ARG A 207 14.80 -2.32 -44.23
N LEU A 208 14.93 -2.29 -42.90
CA LEU A 208 14.93 -1.06 -42.11
C LEU A 208 16.21 -0.27 -42.40
N SER A 209 16.13 0.72 -43.29
CA SER A 209 17.17 1.74 -43.43
C SER A 209 16.88 2.89 -42.46
N LEU A 210 17.65 2.93 -41.36
CA LEU A 210 17.71 4.08 -40.46
C LEU A 210 18.32 5.27 -41.23
N THR A 211 17.46 6.22 -41.63
CA THR A 211 17.91 7.55 -42.05
C THR A 211 17.66 8.53 -40.91
N PRO A 212 18.70 9.20 -40.39
CA PRO A 212 18.53 10.22 -39.37
C PRO A 212 17.96 11.49 -40.02
N ARG A 213 16.72 11.86 -39.67
CA ARG A 213 16.18 13.19 -40.01
C ARG A 213 16.47 14.18 -38.89
N PRO A 214 17.04 15.36 -39.19
CA PRO A 214 17.19 16.42 -38.22
C PRO A 214 15.83 17.06 -37.91
N TYR A 215 15.54 17.25 -36.63
CA TYR A 215 14.36 17.96 -36.14
C TYR A 215 14.48 19.45 -36.49
N ILE A 216 13.60 19.94 -37.37
CA ILE A 216 13.39 21.37 -37.60
C ILE A 216 12.34 21.83 -36.59
N ARG A 217 12.75 22.76 -35.71
CA ARG A 217 11.91 23.40 -34.70
C ARG A 217 11.12 24.54 -35.37
N THR A 218 9.85 24.33 -35.66
CA THR A 218 8.94 25.40 -36.10
C THR A 218 8.42 26.17 -34.88
N ASN A 219 8.61 27.49 -34.90
CA ASN A 219 8.05 28.40 -33.90
C ASN A 219 6.52 28.43 -34.01
N VAL A 220 5.85 28.31 -32.87
CA VAL A 220 4.40 28.40 -32.72
C VAL A 220 3.99 29.88 -32.83
N GLN A 221 3.10 30.16 -33.77
CA GLN A 221 2.49 31.45 -34.01
C GLN A 221 1.32 31.66 -33.02
N GLU A 222 1.35 32.75 -32.26
CA GLU A 222 0.29 33.14 -31.33
C GLU A 222 -1.03 33.41 -32.07
N ILE A 223 -2.11 32.82 -31.56
CA ILE A 223 -3.48 33.00 -32.05
C ILE A 223 -4.13 34.13 -31.22
N PRO A 224 -4.82 35.12 -31.84
CA PRO A 224 -5.50 36.17 -31.08
C PRO A 224 -6.77 35.65 -30.40
N HIS A 225 -6.99 36.07 -29.16
CA HIS A 225 -8.25 35.87 -28.43
C HIS A 225 -9.29 36.90 -28.88
N GLU A 226 -10.43 36.41 -29.37
CA GLU A 226 -11.65 37.19 -29.60
C GLU A 226 -12.68 36.85 -28.51
N PRO A 227 -13.33 37.83 -27.85
CA PRO A 227 -14.33 37.56 -26.81
C PRO A 227 -15.70 37.25 -27.44
N LEU A 228 -16.20 36.04 -27.21
CA LEU A 228 -17.56 35.65 -27.61
C LEU A 228 -18.61 36.16 -26.61
N SER A 229 -19.59 36.84 -27.20
CA SER A 229 -20.78 37.45 -26.62
C SER A 229 -21.65 36.49 -25.81
N ALA A 230 -22.20 37.01 -24.72
CA ALA A 230 -23.20 36.39 -23.87
C ALA A 230 -24.57 36.28 -24.56
N SER A 231 -25.19 35.09 -24.49
CA SER A 231 -26.64 34.91 -24.26
C SER A 231 -27.04 33.44 -24.43
N ALA A 232 -27.19 32.71 -23.32
CA ALA A 232 -28.07 31.55 -23.22
C ALA A 232 -28.52 31.37 -21.77
N PRO A 233 -29.82 31.13 -21.50
CA PRO A 233 -30.31 30.93 -20.14
C PRO A 233 -30.00 29.49 -19.69
N THR A 234 -29.08 29.33 -18.76
CA THR A 234 -28.87 28.08 -18.02
C THR A 234 -29.79 28.05 -16.80
N ASN A 235 -30.77 27.15 -16.82
CA ASN A 235 -31.52 26.77 -15.62
C ASN A 235 -30.59 25.96 -14.70
N TYR A 236 -30.03 26.61 -13.68
CA TYR A 236 -29.32 25.91 -12.60
C TYR A 236 -30.32 25.52 -11.50
N VAL A 237 -30.39 24.22 -11.21
CA VAL A 237 -30.99 23.71 -9.96
C VAL A 237 -29.97 23.98 -8.86
N VAL A 238 -30.25 24.98 -8.03
CA VAL A 238 -29.46 25.27 -6.83
C VAL A 238 -29.86 24.25 -5.75
N ALA A 239 -28.94 23.37 -5.40
CA ALA A 239 -29.06 22.59 -4.17
C ALA A 239 -28.45 23.41 -3.04
N GLU A 240 -29.29 24.07 -2.24
CA GLU A 240 -28.86 24.64 -0.96
C GLU A 240 -28.55 23.48 0.00
N TYR A 241 -27.29 23.39 0.41
CA TYR A 241 -26.87 22.51 1.51
C TYR A 241 -26.99 23.31 2.81
N ASN A 242 -27.89 22.88 3.67
CA ASN A 242 -28.06 23.45 5.00
C ASN A 242 -26.99 22.81 5.91
N ASP A 243 -26.08 23.60 6.48
CA ASP A 243 -24.92 23.13 7.27
C ASP A 243 -25.29 22.62 8.68
N ASP A 244 -26.57 22.58 9.01
CA ASP A 244 -27.05 22.03 10.27
C ASP A 244 -27.46 20.57 10.09
N PHE A 245 -26.50 19.62 10.10
CA PHE A 245 -26.86 18.22 10.33
C PHE A 245 -25.92 17.45 11.25
N VAL A 246 -26.53 17.03 12.35
CA VAL A 246 -26.10 16.06 13.36
C VAL A 246 -25.99 14.67 12.71
N PRO A 247 -24.90 13.91 12.93
CA PRO A 247 -24.70 12.64 12.26
C PRO A 247 -25.52 11.56 13.00
N ASN A 248 -26.72 11.21 12.50
CA ASN A 248 -27.31 9.87 12.69
C ASN A 248 -28.63 9.57 11.96
N GLN A 249 -29.05 10.34 10.95
CA GLN A 249 -30.18 9.92 10.10
C GLN A 249 -29.83 10.03 8.62
N GLY A 250 -29.47 8.90 8.03
CA GLY A 250 -29.27 8.77 6.59
C GLY A 250 -30.61 8.73 5.87
N GLY A 251 -31.07 9.89 5.40
CA GLY A 251 -32.17 10.00 4.43
C GLY A 251 -31.83 11.05 3.40
N VAL A 252 -31.72 10.67 2.12
CA VAL A 252 -31.53 11.61 1.02
C VAL A 252 -32.89 12.17 0.64
N ARG A 253 -33.14 13.47 0.86
CA ARG A 253 -34.33 14.15 0.34
C ARG A 253 -34.04 14.69 -1.06
N ILE A 254 -34.85 14.30 -2.04
CA ILE A 254 -34.80 14.83 -3.40
C ILE A 254 -36.03 15.73 -3.59
N HIS A 255 -35.80 17.01 -3.88
CA HIS A 255 -36.87 17.95 -4.20
C HIS A 255 -37.20 17.86 -5.70
N PHE A 256 -38.45 17.53 -6.01
CA PHE A 256 -39.00 17.65 -7.36
C PHE A 256 -39.77 18.97 -7.51
N PRO A 257 -39.79 19.59 -8.70
CA PRO A 257 -40.59 20.77 -8.96
C PRO A 257 -42.07 20.37 -9.03
N GLY A 258 -42.84 20.81 -8.03
CA GLY A 258 -44.24 20.44 -7.81
C GLY A 258 -44.39 19.86 -6.41
N ASN A 259 -45.08 20.59 -5.52
CA ASN A 259 -45.17 20.41 -4.06
C ASN A 259 -45.77 19.07 -3.57
N ALA A 260 -45.22 17.94 -4.00
CA ALA A 260 -45.54 16.62 -3.48
C ALA A 260 -44.26 16.00 -2.89
N LEU A 261 -44.13 16.11 -1.56
CA LEU A 261 -43.17 15.32 -0.80
C LEU A 261 -43.57 13.85 -0.88
N ARG A 262 -42.86 13.05 -1.68
CA ARG A 262 -42.90 11.59 -1.58
C ARG A 262 -41.65 11.12 -0.82
N LEU A 263 -41.86 10.52 0.35
CA LEU A 263 -40.86 9.66 0.97
C LEU A 263 -40.71 8.43 0.08
N VAL A 264 -39.49 8.19 -0.40
CA VAL A 264 -39.09 6.90 -0.97
C VAL A 264 -38.47 6.13 0.19
N GLU A 265 -39.25 5.24 0.80
CA GLU A 265 -38.71 4.25 1.71
C GLU A 265 -37.92 3.24 0.88
N SER A 266 -36.63 3.08 1.23
CA SER A 266 -35.77 2.05 0.66
C SER A 266 -36.19 0.71 1.27
N GLU A 267 -36.96 -0.06 0.52
CA GLU A 267 -37.36 -1.42 0.86
C GLU A 267 -36.20 -2.39 0.59
N GLU A 268 -35.08 -2.23 1.30
CA GLU A 268 -33.99 -3.23 1.34
C GLU A 268 -33.00 -2.85 2.45
N ASP A 269 -33.32 -3.27 3.67
CA ASP A 269 -32.40 -3.88 4.66
C ASP A 269 -33.05 -3.85 6.04
N THR A 270 -33.67 -4.97 6.42
CA THR A 270 -34.06 -5.28 7.80
C THR A 270 -32.80 -5.46 8.66
N ALA A 271 -32.23 -4.36 9.14
CA ALA A 271 -31.37 -4.32 10.31
C ALA A 271 -32.10 -3.54 11.42
N VAL A 272 -32.47 -4.25 12.48
CA VAL A 272 -33.09 -3.67 13.68
C VAL A 272 -32.02 -2.86 14.41
N TYR A 273 -32.10 -1.54 14.31
CA TYR A 273 -31.36 -0.65 15.20
C TYR A 273 -32.17 -0.46 16.49
N PRO A 274 -31.60 -0.68 17.68
CA PRO A 274 -32.27 -0.35 18.93
C PRO A 274 -32.41 1.18 19.03
N ALA A 275 -33.65 1.64 19.21
CA ALA A 275 -33.93 3.02 19.58
C ALA A 275 -33.31 3.29 20.96
N VAL A 276 -32.44 4.29 21.02
CA VAL A 276 -31.98 4.87 22.28
C VAL A 276 -33.02 5.92 22.69
N ILE A 277 -33.59 5.76 23.89
CA ILE A 277 -34.32 6.81 24.62
C ILE A 277 -33.28 7.72 25.28
#